data_AF-A0A527GQH8-F1
#
_entry.id   AF-A0A527GQH8-F1
#
_cell.length_a   1.000
_cell.length_b   1.000
_cell.length_c   1.000
_cell.angle_alpha   90.00
_cell.angle_beta   90.00
_cell.angle_gamma   90.00
#
_symmetry.space_group_name_H-M   'P 1'
#
loop_
_entity.id
_entity.type
_entity.pdbx_description
1 polymer ?
#
loop_
_entity_poly.entity_id
_entity_poly.type
_entity_poly.pdbx_seq_one_letter_code
_entity_poly.pdbx_strand_id
1 'polypeptide(L)'
;DEQEIRLGPSAASHFAAIGIDVYTKPRRPVCRACLDWSVRRSHLAGTLGAAILEKILAEKWARREKDSRAVIFSPPGKQAFEKVFLS
;
A
#
# COMPACT_ATOMS: atom_id res chain seq x y z
N ASP A 1 -2.21 19.10 9.49
CA ASP A 1 -3.18 18.48 8.57
C ASP A 1 -3.02 16.97 8.50
N GLU A 2 -3.63 16.25 9.44
CA GLU A 2 -3.84 14.81 9.30
C GLU A 2 -5.14 14.63 8.50
N GLN A 3 -5.04 14.50 7.18
CA GLN A 3 -6.20 14.10 6.39
C GLN A 3 -6.64 12.72 6.84
N GLU A 4 -7.88 12.65 7.33
CA GLU A 4 -8.49 11.40 7.78
C GLU A 4 -8.80 10.54 6.56
N ILE A 5 -8.04 9.44 6.39
CA ILE A 5 -8.30 8.45 5.36
C ILE A 5 -9.24 7.40 5.95
N ARG A 6 -10.33 7.11 5.25
CA ARG A 6 -11.28 6.05 5.62
C ARG A 6 -11.42 5.06 4.49
N LEU A 7 -11.77 3.82 4.85
CA LEU A 7 -12.11 2.80 3.87
C LEU A 7 -13.52 3.04 3.33
N GLY A 8 -13.68 2.85 2.03
CA GLY A 8 -14.99 2.78 1.40
C GLY A 8 -15.72 1.47 1.73
N PRO A 9 -17.05 1.40 1.54
CA PRO A 9 -17.86 0.22 1.88
C PRO A 9 -17.37 -1.09 1.22
N SER A 10 -16.82 -1.01 0.01
CA SER A 10 -16.36 -2.16 -0.76
C SER A 10 -14.87 -2.52 -0.54
N ALA A 11 -14.17 -1.82 0.35
CA ALA A 11 -12.72 -2.01 0.51
C ALA A 11 -12.37 -3.45 0.90
N ALA A 12 -13.09 -4.02 1.86
CA ALA A 12 -12.80 -5.38 2.35
C ALA A 12 -12.90 -6.44 1.24
N SER A 13 -13.97 -6.42 0.44
CA SER A 13 -14.15 -7.38 -0.65
C SER A 13 -13.15 -7.15 -1.78
N HIS A 14 -12.87 -5.90 -2.14
CA HIS A 14 -11.89 -5.57 -3.17
C HIS A 14 -10.48 -6.05 -2.80
N PHE A 15 -10.02 -5.76 -1.58
CA PHE A 15 -8.71 -6.20 -1.12
C PHE A 15 -8.65 -7.73 -0.92
N ALA A 16 -9.73 -8.36 -0.44
CA ALA A 16 -9.79 -9.81 -0.31
C ALA A 16 -9.67 -10.51 -1.67
N ALA A 17 -10.27 -9.96 -2.74
CA ALA A 17 -10.17 -10.50 -4.09
C ALA A 17 -8.73 -10.56 -4.63
N ILE A 18 -7.83 -9.75 -4.07
CA ILE A 18 -6.40 -9.73 -4.41
C ILE A 18 -5.52 -10.31 -3.31
N GLY A 19 -6.12 -11.01 -2.33
CA GLY A 19 -5.41 -11.72 -1.27
C GLY A 19 -4.91 -10.84 -0.13
N ILE A 20 -5.50 -9.65 0.09
CA ILE A 20 -5.20 -8.77 1.21
C ILE A 20 -6.38 -8.76 2.18
N ASP A 21 -6.15 -9.23 3.41
CA ASP A 21 -7.12 -9.08 4.50
C ASP A 21 -6.91 -7.73 5.21
N VAL A 22 -7.98 -6.93 5.22
CA VAL A 22 -7.99 -5.55 5.72
C VAL A 22 -8.09 -5.51 7.26
N TYR A 23 -8.63 -6.54 7.91
CA TYR A 23 -8.97 -6.53 9.35
C TYR A 23 -8.06 -7.41 10.21
N THR A 24 -6.79 -7.52 9.83
CA THR A 24 -5.87 -8.51 10.43
C THR A 24 -5.32 -8.16 11.81
N LYS A 25 -5.39 -6.90 12.28
CA LYS A 25 -4.75 -6.49 13.55
C LYS A 25 -5.52 -5.39 14.31
N PRO A 26 -6.00 -5.65 15.54
CA PRO A 26 -6.84 -4.70 16.29
C PRO A 26 -6.07 -3.54 16.94
N ARG A 27 -4.73 -3.60 17.05
CA ARG A 27 -3.93 -2.59 17.78
C ARG A 27 -3.34 -1.47 16.90
N ARG A 28 -3.44 -1.56 15.58
CA ARG A 28 -2.85 -0.59 14.64
C ARG A 28 -3.97 0.01 13.77
N PRO A 29 -3.92 1.30 13.43
CA PRO A 29 -4.89 1.88 12.50
C PRO A 29 -4.81 1.15 11.15
N VAL A 30 -5.98 0.90 10.56
CA VAL A 30 -6.07 0.19 9.27
C VAL A 30 -5.46 1.04 8.16
N CYS A 31 -5.87 2.29 8.07
CA CYS A 31 -5.31 3.29 7.17
C CYS A 31 -5.16 4.64 7.89
N ARG A 32 -4.13 5.40 7.51
CA ARG A 32 -3.96 6.81 7.85
C ARG A 32 -3.09 7.50 6.81
N ALA A 33 -3.24 8.81 6.64
CA ALA A 33 -2.24 9.61 5.95
C ALA A 33 -0.98 9.72 6.82
N CYS A 34 0.19 9.50 6.24
CA CYS A 34 1.48 9.73 6.88
C CYS A 34 2.33 10.63 6.00
N LEU A 35 2.70 11.81 6.49
CA LEU A 35 3.52 12.77 5.76
C LEU A 35 4.96 12.23 5.63
N ASP A 36 5.41 12.04 4.40
CA ASP A 36 6.83 11.86 4.12
C ASP A 36 7.48 13.24 4.02
N TRP A 37 8.30 13.56 5.01
CA TRP A 37 9.04 14.82 5.10
C TRP A 37 10.04 15.03 3.95
N SER A 38 10.57 13.94 3.38
CA SER A 38 11.59 14.03 2.33
C SER A 38 11.00 14.45 0.98
N VAL A 39 9.81 13.95 0.64
CA VAL A 39 9.14 14.24 -0.64
C VAL A 39 7.95 15.18 -0.49
N ARG A 40 7.65 15.63 0.74
CA ARG A 40 6.51 16.50 1.10
C ARG A 40 5.17 15.99 0.56
N ARG A 41 4.97 14.67 0.61
CA ARG A 41 3.74 14.01 0.18
C ARG A 41 3.29 13.01 1.24
N SER A 42 1.98 12.95 1.47
CA SER A 42 1.41 11.92 2.32
C SER A 42 1.36 10.59 1.58
N HIS A 43 1.70 9.51 2.27
CA HIS A 43 1.50 8.15 1.80
C HIS A 43 0.46 7.43 2.67
N LEU A 44 -0.09 6.35 2.12
CA LEU A 44 -0.92 5.43 2.89
C LEU A 44 -0.05 4.70 3.91
N ALA A 45 -0.33 4.92 5.19
CA ALA A 45 0.23 4.16 6.31
C ALA A 45 -0.87 3.36 7.00
N GLY A 46 -0.48 2.56 7.99
CA GLY A 46 -1.39 1.61 8.66
C GLY A 46 -1.16 0.18 8.17
N THR A 47 -1.97 -0.75 8.68
CA THR A 47 -1.85 -2.18 8.35
C THR A 47 -2.12 -2.45 6.88
N LEU A 48 -3.06 -1.72 6.27
CA LEU A 48 -3.38 -1.87 4.86
C LEU A 48 -2.20 -1.45 3.96
N GLY A 49 -1.57 -0.30 4.23
CA GLY A 49 -0.42 0.16 3.46
C GLY A 49 0.76 -0.82 3.55
N ALA A 50 0.98 -1.43 4.72
CA ALA A 50 1.99 -2.47 4.89
C ALA A 50 1.66 -3.75 4.09
N ALA A 51 0.41 -4.22 4.15
CA ALA A 51 -0.02 -5.41 3.41
C ALA A 51 0.05 -5.22 1.88
N ILE A 52 -0.27 -4.02 1.38
CA ILE A 52 -0.11 -3.68 -0.05
C ILE A 52 1.37 -3.77 -0.44
N LEU A 53 2.27 -3.19 0.37
CA LEU A 53 3.71 -3.26 0.10
C LEU A 53 4.23 -4.71 0.13
N GLU A 54 3.79 -5.51 1.11
CA GLU A 54 4.14 -6.94 1.19
C GLU A 54 3.69 -7.68 -0.08
N LYS A 55 2.46 -7.46 -0.55
CA LYS A 55 1.97 -8.04 -1.80
C LYS A 55 2.83 -7.63 -3.00
N ILE A 56 3.10 -6.34 -3.17
CA ILE A 56 3.93 -5.83 -4.28
C ILE A 56 5.30 -6.52 -4.34
N LEU A 57 5.93 -6.72 -3.17
CA LEU A 57 7.24 -7.38 -3.07
C LEU A 57 7.13 -8.90 -3.30
N ALA A 58 6.10 -9.55 -2.76
CA ALA A 58 5.86 -10.99 -2.92
C ALA A 58 5.60 -11.38 -4.39
N GLU A 59 4.85 -10.55 -5.11
CA GLU A 59 4.57 -10.70 -6.54
C GLU A 59 5.76 -10.29 -7.44
N LYS A 60 6.86 -9.81 -6.83
CA LYS A 60 8.06 -9.30 -7.52
C LYS A 60 7.78 -8.15 -8.49
N TRP A 61 6.72 -7.38 -8.25
CA TRP A 61 6.41 -6.20 -9.06
C TRP A 61 7.43 -5.08 -8.81
N ALA A 62 7.90 -4.99 -7.58
CA ALA A 62 8.97 -4.10 -7.18
C ALA A 62 9.98 -4.80 -6.27
N ARG A 63 11.12 -4.15 -6.07
CA ARG A 63 12.15 -4.53 -5.08
C ARG A 63 12.52 -3.34 -4.23
N ARG A 64 13.03 -3.59 -3.03
CA ARG A 64 13.69 -2.56 -2.23
C ARG A 64 15.07 -2.28 -2.82
N GLU A 65 15.44 -1.01 -2.91
CA GLU A 65 16.81 -0.62 -3.25
C GLU A 65 17.72 -0.82 -2.04
N LYS A 66 18.94 -1.30 -2.29
CA LYS A 66 19.88 -1.53 -1.20
C LYS A 66 20.31 -0.19 -0.61
N ASP A 67 20.51 -0.15 0.71
CA ASP A 67 21.01 1.03 1.43
C ASP A 67 20.11 2.29 1.28
N SER A 68 18.84 2.08 0.91
CA SER A 68 17.86 3.14 0.62
C SER A 68 16.46 2.73 1.09
N ARG A 69 15.57 3.72 1.22
CA ARG A 69 14.13 3.50 1.46
C ARG A 69 13.32 3.37 0.16
N ALA A 70 13.98 3.44 -0.99
CA ALA A 70 13.32 3.40 -2.29
C ALA A 70 12.76 2.00 -2.60
N VAL A 71 11.59 1.99 -3.25
CA VAL A 71 10.95 0.81 -3.83
C VAL A 71 10.94 1.01 -5.34
N ILE A 72 11.62 0.13 -6.06
CA ILE A 72 11.83 0.24 -7.50
C ILE A 72 10.96 -0.79 -8.21
N PHE A 73 9.98 -0.31 -8.96
CA PHE A 73 9.15 -1.15 -9.81
C PHE A 73 9.93 -1.62 -11.04
N SER A 74 9.67 -2.87 -11.44
CA SER A 74 9.97 -3.29 -12.82
C SER A 74 8.90 -2.72 -13.77
N PRO A 75 9.19 -2.54 -15.07
CA PRO A 75 8.17 -2.12 -16.04
C PRO A 75 6.90 -2.99 -16.03
N PRO A 76 6.96 -4.34 -16.11
CA PRO A 76 5.75 -5.16 -16.03
C PRO A 76 5.10 -5.09 -14.64
N GLY A 77 5.88 -4.95 -13.57
CA GLY A 77 5.35 -4.80 -12.22
C GLY A 77 4.56 -3.50 -12.03
N LYS A 78 5.00 -2.40 -12.64
CA LYS A 78 4.25 -1.12 -12.63
C LYS A 78 2.90 -1.28 -13.31
N GLN A 79 2.86 -1.93 -14.47
CA GLN A 79 1.61 -2.21 -15.19
C GLN A 79 0.65 -3.09 -14.36
N ALA A 80 1.18 -4.13 -13.70
CA ALA A 80 0.39 -4.98 -12.83
C ALA A 80 -0.17 -4.22 -11.62
N PHE A 81 0.65 -3.37 -10.98
CA PHE A 81 0.22 -2.50 -9.89
C PHE A 81 -0.91 -1.55 -10.32
N GLU A 82 -0.74 -0.87 -11.46
CA GLU A 82 -1.74 0.04 -12.01
C GLU A 82 -3.07 -0.68 -12.27
N LYS A 83 -2.99 -1.87 -12.89
CA LYS A 83 -4.18 -2.70 -13.18
C LYS A 83 -4.90 -3.19 -11.92
N VAL A 84 -4.21 -3.37 -10.82
CA VAL A 84 -4.80 -3.93 -9.60
C VAL A 84 -5.33 -2.84 -8.67
N PHE A 85 -4.67 -1.69 -8.59
CA PHE A 85 -4.98 -0.67 -7.59
C PHE A 85 -5.46 0.67 -8.15
N LEU A 86 -5.30 0.95 -9.44
CA LEU A 86 -5.59 2.25 -10.05
C LEU A 86 -6.62 2.20 -11.19
N SER A 87 -7.18 1.02 -11.48
CA SER A 87 -8.32 0.84 -12.39
C SER A 87 -9.64 0.80 -11.62
#